data_AF-A0A259LJV0-F1
#
_entry.id   AF-A0A259LJV0-F1
#
_cell.length_a   1.000
_cell.length_b   1.000
_cell.length_c   1.000
_cell.angle_alpha   90.00
_cell.angle_beta   90.00
_cell.angle_gamma   90.00
#
_symmetry.space_group_name_H-M   'P 1'
#
loop_
_entity.id
_entity.type
_entity.pdbx_description
1 polymer ?
#
loop_
_entity_poly.entity_id
_entity_poly.type
_entity_poly.pdbx_seq_one_letter_code
_entity_poly.pdbx_strand_id
1 'polypeptide(L)' 'MLPEGGTVADVQTKLASRGGAWAQLTGSQPVLAAVNQAMARPATPVSPGDEVAFFPPVTGG' A
#
# COMPACT_ATOMS: atom_id res chain seq x y z
N MET A 1 15.66 0.89 2.66
CA MET A 1 15.04 0.00 3.68
C MET A 1 13.73 0.65 4.13
N LEU A 2 12.67 -0.09 4.53
CA LEU A 2 11.61 0.55 5.31
C LEU A 2 12.18 0.76 6.72
N PRO A 3 11.84 1.83 7.45
CA PRO A 3 12.22 1.93 8.86
C PRO A 3 11.70 0.70 9.62
N GLU A 4 12.41 0.29 10.67
CA GLU A 4 12.07 -0.90 11.45
C GLU A 4 10.63 -0.75 12.00
N GLY A 5 9.68 -1.53 11.45
CA GLY A 5 8.25 -1.38 11.71
C GLY A 5 7.55 -0.34 10.83
N GLY A 6 7.51 -0.58 9.52
CA GLY A 6 6.76 0.25 8.58
C GLY A 6 5.26 -0.11 8.56
N THR A 7 4.44 0.83 8.12
CA THR A 7 3.02 0.61 7.86
C THR A 7 2.74 0.44 6.37
N VAL A 8 1.52 0.03 6.02
CA VAL A 8 1.04 0.03 4.63
C VAL A 8 1.22 1.41 3.98
N ALA A 9 0.97 2.51 4.70
CA ALA A 9 1.17 3.87 4.21
C ALA A 9 2.64 4.18 3.88
N ASP A 10 3.58 3.67 4.69
CA ASP A 10 5.02 3.84 4.44
C ASP A 10 5.45 3.06 3.19
N VAL A 11 4.94 1.84 3.02
CA VAL A 11 5.14 1.04 1.79
C VAL A 11 4.61 1.80 0.58
N GLN A 12 3.37 2.30 0.67
CA GLN A 12 2.70 3.05 -0.40
C GLN A 12 3.51 4.30 -0.80
N THR A 13 3.91 5.11 0.17
CA THR A 13 4.70 6.34 -0.05
C THR A 13 6.05 6.04 -0.69
N LYS A 14 6.72 4.99 -0.23
CA LYS A 14 8.02 4.56 -0.77
C LYS A 14 7.92 4.00 -2.18
N LEU A 15 6.82 3.34 -2.54
CA LEU A 15 6.58 2.90 -3.91
C LEU A 15 6.25 4.10 -4.79
N ALA A 16 5.38 5.00 -4.34
CA ALA A 16 4.99 6.20 -5.08
C ALA A 16 6.18 7.11 -5.42
N SER A 17 7.16 7.23 -4.51
CA SER A 17 8.37 8.01 -4.75
C SER A 17 9.26 7.49 -5.89
N ARG A 18 9.03 6.25 -6.38
CA ARG A 18 9.69 5.72 -7.58
C ARG A 18 9.19 6.36 -8.87
N GLY A 19 8.05 7.06 -8.83
CA GLY A 19 7.46 7.71 -10.00
C GLY A 19 6.84 6.73 -11.00
N GLY A 20 6.50 7.24 -12.19
CA GLY A 20 5.84 6.47 -13.25
C GLY A 20 4.47 5.95 -12.80
N ALA A 21 4.18 4.69 -13.10
CA ALA A 21 2.93 4.04 -12.70
C ALA A 21 2.71 4.04 -11.17
N TRP A 22 3.79 4.04 -10.38
CA TRP A 22 3.70 3.98 -8.92
C TRP A 22 3.19 5.29 -8.29
N ALA A 23 3.36 6.43 -8.96
CA ALA A 23 2.91 7.73 -8.45
C ALA A 23 1.39 7.77 -8.21
N GLN A 24 0.63 6.89 -8.88
CA GLN A 24 -0.81 6.76 -8.71
C GLN A 24 -1.21 6.24 -7.32
N LEU A 25 -0.31 5.56 -6.61
CA LEU A 25 -0.57 5.03 -5.27
C LEU A 25 -0.88 6.12 -4.24
N THR A 26 -0.38 7.34 -4.43
CA THR A 26 -0.67 8.53 -3.61
C THR A 26 -1.46 9.58 -4.39
N GLY A 27 -2.15 9.15 -5.45
CA GLY A 27 -2.96 10.03 -6.29
C GLY A 27 -4.29 10.43 -5.65
N SER A 28 -5.14 11.10 -6.41
CA SER A 28 -6.46 11.56 -5.96
C SER A 28 -7.49 10.44 -5.77
N GLN A 29 -7.28 9.28 -6.40
CA GLN A 29 -8.16 8.12 -6.26
C GLN A 29 -7.69 7.26 -5.07
N PRO A 30 -8.61 6.83 -4.19
CA PRO A 30 -8.25 6.00 -3.05
C PRO A 30 -7.78 4.63 -3.55
N VAL A 31 -6.62 4.19 -3.07
CA VAL A 31 -6.09 2.85 -3.33
C VAL A 31 -6.37 1.96 -2.12
N LEU A 32 -6.89 0.78 -2.38
CA LEU A 32 -7.11 -0.25 -1.36
C LEU A 32 -5.84 -1.09 -1.19
N ALA A 33 -5.65 -1.65 0.00
CA ALA A 33 -4.50 -2.48 0.32
C ALA A 33 -4.91 -3.76 1.05
N ALA A 34 -4.11 -4.82 0.86
CA ALA A 34 -4.14 -6.02 1.67
C ALA A 34 -2.73 -6.38 2.18
N VAL A 35 -2.68 -6.96 3.37
CA VAL A 35 -1.49 -7.59 3.95
C VAL A 35 -1.82 -9.06 4.17
N ASN A 36 -1.01 -9.96 3.62
CA ASN A 36 -1.19 -11.41 3.72
C ASN A 36 -2.63 -11.85 3.39
N GLN A 37 -3.12 -11.40 2.22
CA GLN A 37 -4.46 -11.72 1.68
C GLN A 37 -5.65 -11.17 2.50
N ALA A 38 -5.41 -10.35 3.53
CA ALA A 38 -6.45 -9.70 4.32
C ALA A 38 -6.48 -8.18 4.07
N MET A 39 -7.68 -7.61 3.96
CA MET A 39 -7.87 -6.16 3.80
C MET A 39 -7.17 -5.39 4.94
N ALA A 40 -6.39 -4.39 4.55
CA ALA A 40 -5.55 -3.63 5.45
C ALA A 40 -5.89 -2.13 5.40
N ARG A 41 -5.65 -1.46 6.52
CA ARG A 41 -5.76 -0.01 6.64
C ARG A 41 -4.37 0.61 6.41
N PRO A 42 -4.28 1.91 6.09
CA PRO A 42 -2.98 2.57 5.92
C PRO A 42 -2.04 2.42 7.13
N ALA A 43 -2.60 2.39 8.35
CA ALA A 43 -1.85 2.20 9.59
C ALA A 43 -1.54 0.73 9.95
N THR A 44 -1.96 -0.24 9.14
CA THR A 44 -1.64 -1.65 9.39
C THR A 44 -0.12 -1.84 9.35
N PRO A 45 0.51 -2.43 10.40
CA PRO A 45 1.94 -2.69 10.43
C PRO A 45 2.33 -3.76 9.40
N VAL A 46 3.53 -3.64 8.86
CA VAL A 46 4.12 -4.56 7.87
C VAL A 46 5.49 -5.00 8.39
N SER A 47 5.70 -6.31 8.39
CA SER A 47 6.95 -6.95 8.83
C SER A 47 7.75 -7.48 7.64
N PRO A 48 9.08 -7.69 7.79
CA PRO A 48 9.85 -8.40 6.78
C PRO A 48 9.23 -9.77 6.46
N GLY A 49 8.96 -10.03 5.18
CA GLY A 49 8.33 -11.26 4.71
C GLY A 49 6.82 -11.16 4.47
N ASP A 50 6.15 -10.10 4.93
CA ASP A 50 4.73 -9.88 4.63
C ASP A 50 4.52 -9.54 3.15
N GLU A 51 3.45 -10.09 2.59
CA GLU A 51 2.98 -9.74 1.25
C GLU A 51 2.02 -8.56 1.33
N VAL A 52 2.31 -7.50 0.56
CA VAL A 52 1.46 -6.31 0.46
C VAL A 52 0.95 -6.17 -0.97
N ALA A 53 -0.36 -6.13 -1.13
CA ALA A 53 -1.02 -5.92 -2.41
C ALA A 53 -1.77 -4.58 -2.42
N PHE A 54 -1.75 -3.89 -3.56
CA PHE A 54 -2.48 -2.64 -3.81
C PHE A 54 -3.44 -2.84 -4.99
N PHE A 55 -4.66 -2.35 -4.87
CA PHE A 55 -5.67 -2.50 -5.91
C PHE A 55 -6.54 -1.24 -6.00
N PRO A 56 -7.08 -0.94 -7.19
CA PRO A 56 -8.02 0.17 -7.36
C PRO A 56 -9.27 -0.04 -6.49
N PRO A 57 -10.05 1.04 -6.23
CA PRO A 57 -11.31 0.89 -5.51
C PRO A 57 -12.21 -0.11 -6.25
N VAL A 58 -12.71 -1.11 -5.53
CA VAL A 58 -13.74 -2.00 -6.06
C VAL A 58 -15.06 -1.24 -6.10
N THR A 59 -15.51 -0.92 -7.31
CA THR A 59 -16.92 -0.56 -7.54
C THR A 59 -17.70 -1.86 -7.58
N GLY A 60 -18.40 -2.18 -6.48
CA GLY A 60 -19.41 -3.25 -6.53
C GLY A 60 -20.43 -2.96 -7.62
N GLY A 61 -20.83 -4.00 -8.35
CA GLY A 61 -22.06 -4.00 -9.14
C GLY A 61 -23.27 -4.21 -8.23
#